data_AF-A0A812NYT3-F1
#
_entry.id   AF-A0A812NYT3-F1
#
_cell.length_a   1.000
_cell.length_b   1.000
_cell.length_c   1.000
_cell.angle_alpha   90.00
_cell.angle_beta   90.00
_cell.angle_gamma   90.00
#
_symmetry.space_group_name_H-M   'P 1'
#
loop_
_entity.id
_entity.type
_entity.pdbx_description
1 polymer ?
#
loop_
_entity_poly.entity_id
_entity_poly.type
_entity_poly.pdbx_seq_one_letter_code
_entity_poly.pdbx_strand_id
1 'polypeptide(L)'
;MTCIQPHEVLKASGVAEEFKQGMGTAAFVSHQWVGYDHPDPDFKQFRVLQEALTYIMTELESIPPDGYSRVICHCQPLPTQAFRTSTIFVWYDYFSCPQLGSKASGHLGEEDDLSKAVGSIPSYVLRCEYFFALCPVVAAVEELWAQKALRPWELVEWELSESLITCAVFRGGSAEFVQRLVELRANVNHQRTRSLLPASNFEISEGLGALQYRLGREGVWEAYCYHCNGMTPLMSAVLCGQHESAAALIAAGARLDLVNSRNWTAADFGRERSPPDFLHEAFAGCTEGCERVAAVARGYSVMKI
;
A
#
# COMPACT_ATOMS: atom_id res chain seq x y z
N MET A 1 11.89 -7.75 19.73
CA MET A 1 12.69 -8.52 18.76
C MET A 1 13.30 -7.55 17.76
N THR A 2 14.58 -7.67 17.42
CA THR A 2 15.33 -6.74 16.55
C THR A 2 15.86 -7.37 15.26
N CYS A 3 15.72 -8.69 15.11
CA CYS A 3 15.97 -9.47 13.90
C CYS A 3 14.98 -10.65 13.89
N ILE A 4 14.56 -11.14 12.73
CA ILE A 4 13.75 -12.36 12.66
C ILE A 4 14.69 -13.56 12.84
N GLN A 5 14.27 -14.58 13.57
CA GLN A 5 15.04 -15.81 13.78
C GLN A 5 14.25 -17.00 13.21
N PRO A 6 14.93 -18.06 12.76
CA PRO A 6 14.27 -19.24 12.19
C PRO A 6 13.45 -19.98 13.25
N HIS A 7 12.49 -20.79 12.77
CA HIS A 7 11.54 -21.53 13.59
C HIS A 7 12.17 -22.27 14.77
N GLU A 8 13.28 -22.97 14.56
CA GLU A 8 13.90 -23.82 15.56
C GLU A 8 14.48 -23.01 16.71
N VAL A 9 15.07 -21.85 16.41
CA VAL A 9 15.61 -20.93 17.42
C VAL A 9 14.47 -20.37 18.28
N LEU A 10 13.38 -19.92 17.64
CA LEU A 10 12.24 -19.36 18.37
C LEU A 10 11.46 -20.41 19.16
N LYS A 11 11.38 -21.64 18.65
CA LYS A 11 10.77 -22.77 19.36
C LYS A 11 11.60 -23.18 20.56
N ALA A 12 12.93 -23.23 20.42
CA ALA A 12 13.84 -23.53 21.52
C ALA A 12 13.84 -22.44 22.61
N SER A 13 13.66 -21.17 22.23
CA SER A 13 13.56 -20.06 23.18
C SER A 13 12.15 -19.86 23.77
N GLY A 14 11.17 -20.69 23.39
CA GLY A 14 9.78 -20.57 23.84
C GLY A 14 9.03 -19.34 23.32
N VAL A 15 9.54 -18.69 22.27
CA VAL A 15 8.89 -17.54 21.61
C VAL A 15 7.89 -18.02 20.57
N ALA A 16 8.23 -19.07 19.83
CA ALA A 16 7.30 -19.77 18.94
C ALA A 16 6.70 -20.96 19.70
N GLU A 17 5.38 -21.01 19.79
CA GLU A 17 4.65 -22.07 20.48
C GLU A 17 3.53 -22.66 19.63
N GLU A 18 3.12 -23.88 19.97
CA GLU A 18 2.00 -24.54 19.30
C GLU A 18 0.69 -23.86 19.73
N PHE A 19 0.07 -23.14 18.80
CA PHE A 19 -1.21 -22.49 19.02
C PHE A 19 -2.34 -23.52 19.20
N LYS A 20 -3.08 -23.39 20.30
CA LYS A 20 -4.27 -24.20 20.61
C LYS A 20 -5.50 -23.31 20.66
N GLN A 21 -6.61 -23.85 20.17
CA GLN A 21 -7.90 -23.15 20.19
C GLN A 21 -8.29 -22.82 21.65
N GLY A 22 -8.45 -21.54 21.95
CA GLY A 22 -8.73 -21.02 23.31
C GLY A 22 -7.57 -20.25 23.97
N MET A 23 -6.37 -20.26 23.39
CA MET A 23 -5.24 -19.42 23.89
C MET A 23 -5.44 -17.94 23.61
N GLY A 24 -6.23 -17.61 22.58
CA GLY A 24 -6.47 -16.26 22.11
C GLY A 24 -6.88 -16.29 20.64
N THR A 25 -6.60 -15.20 19.94
CA THR A 25 -6.88 -15.05 18.51
C THR A 25 -5.62 -15.29 17.69
N ALA A 26 -5.72 -16.00 16.56
CA ALA A 26 -4.61 -16.15 15.62
C ALA A 26 -4.73 -15.12 14.49
N ALA A 27 -3.59 -14.54 14.09
CA ALA A 27 -3.46 -13.64 12.97
C ALA A 27 -2.41 -14.13 11.98
N PHE A 28 -2.78 -14.22 10.71
CA PHE A 28 -1.90 -14.62 9.63
C PHE A 28 -1.18 -13.40 9.06
N VAL A 29 0.14 -13.45 8.91
CA VAL A 29 0.91 -12.41 8.23
C VAL A 29 1.45 -12.97 6.92
N SER A 30 0.94 -12.43 5.81
CA SER A 30 1.48 -12.64 4.48
C SER A 30 2.49 -11.52 4.19
N HIS A 31 3.70 -11.87 3.79
CA HIS A 31 4.79 -10.93 3.51
C HIS A 31 5.56 -11.40 2.27
N GLN A 32 6.39 -10.52 1.73
CA GLN A 32 7.26 -10.82 0.60
C GLN A 32 8.66 -11.22 1.09
N TRP A 33 9.28 -12.19 0.43
CA TRP A 33 10.70 -12.48 0.62
C TRP A 33 11.55 -11.43 -0.14
N VAL A 34 12.31 -10.61 0.58
CA VAL A 34 13.19 -9.59 -0.03
C VAL A 34 14.65 -10.03 -0.13
N GLY A 35 15.00 -11.16 0.47
CA GLY A 35 16.32 -11.80 0.35
C GLY A 35 16.20 -13.22 -0.18
N TYR A 36 17.32 -13.78 -0.63
CA TYR A 36 17.39 -15.16 -1.13
C TYR A 36 17.23 -16.19 -0.02
N ASP A 37 17.99 -16.04 1.08
CA ASP A 37 18.00 -17.01 2.20
C ASP A 37 17.19 -16.55 3.42
N HIS A 38 16.72 -15.30 3.43
CA HIS A 38 16.00 -14.72 4.56
C HIS A 38 14.95 -13.73 4.06
N PRO A 39 13.71 -13.76 4.59
CA PRO A 39 12.61 -12.96 4.06
C PRO A 39 12.75 -11.46 4.35
N ASP A 40 13.41 -11.10 5.46
CA ASP A 40 13.61 -9.70 5.89
C ASP A 40 14.99 -9.50 6.55
N PRO A 41 16.10 -9.59 5.78
CA PRO A 41 17.46 -9.62 6.33
C PRO A 41 17.80 -8.39 7.20
N ASP A 42 17.27 -7.23 6.83
CA ASP A 42 17.50 -5.95 7.51
C ASP A 42 16.46 -5.65 8.60
N PHE A 43 15.51 -6.56 8.85
CA PHE A 43 14.40 -6.36 9.79
C PHE A 43 13.53 -5.12 9.47
N LYS A 44 13.48 -4.71 8.19
CA LYS A 44 12.76 -3.51 7.73
C LYS A 44 11.27 -3.79 7.62
N GLN A 45 10.88 -4.94 7.09
CA GLN A 45 9.47 -5.28 6.91
C GLN A 45 8.78 -5.57 8.24
N PHE A 46 9.40 -6.40 9.08
CA PHE A 46 8.82 -6.79 10.36
C PHE A 46 8.75 -5.61 11.33
N ARG A 47 9.67 -4.64 11.23
CA ARG A 47 9.57 -3.38 11.98
C ARG A 47 8.32 -2.59 11.60
N VAL A 48 7.96 -2.52 10.31
CA VAL A 48 6.72 -1.88 9.87
C VAL A 48 5.50 -2.58 10.48
N LEU A 49 5.51 -3.92 10.55
CA LEU A 49 4.44 -4.66 11.22
C LEU A 49 4.36 -4.32 12.72
N GLN A 50 5.51 -4.27 13.41
CA GLN A 50 5.56 -3.90 14.84
C GLN A 50 5.02 -2.49 15.10
N GLU A 51 5.43 -1.52 14.28
CA GLU A 51 4.98 -0.13 14.37
C GLU A 51 3.47 -0.03 14.10
N ALA A 52 2.97 -0.71 13.06
CA ALA A 52 1.55 -0.73 12.73
C ALA A 52 0.69 -1.35 13.84
N LEU A 53 1.10 -2.51 14.38
CA LEU A 53 0.39 -3.15 15.50
C LEU A 53 0.45 -2.29 16.75
N THR A 54 1.58 -1.64 17.03
CA THR A 54 1.71 -0.70 18.17
C THR A 54 0.74 0.46 18.03
N TYR A 55 0.67 1.08 16.85
CA TYR A 55 -0.27 2.17 16.55
C TYR A 55 -1.73 1.74 16.70
N ILE A 56 -2.09 0.55 16.21
CA ILE A 56 -3.44 -0.03 16.37
C ILE A 56 -3.78 -0.21 17.87
N MET A 57 -2.83 -0.74 18.64
CA MET A 57 -3.04 -1.02 20.07
C MET A 57 -3.07 0.24 20.93
N THR A 58 -2.43 1.35 20.52
CA THR A 58 -2.23 2.52 21.40
C THR A 58 -3.04 3.75 20.98
N GLU A 59 -3.05 4.07 19.70
CA GLU A 59 -3.53 5.38 19.21
C GLU A 59 -4.84 5.29 18.42
N LEU A 60 -5.11 4.16 17.76
CA LEU A 60 -6.21 4.05 16.82
C LEU A 60 -7.47 3.45 17.46
N GLU A 61 -8.62 4.11 17.37
CA GLU A 61 -9.90 3.56 17.89
C GLU A 61 -10.55 2.54 16.93
N SER A 62 -10.42 2.77 15.62
CA SER A 62 -10.90 1.86 14.58
C SER A 62 -10.00 1.95 13.36
N ILE A 63 -9.76 0.81 12.70
CA ILE A 63 -9.04 0.74 11.43
C ILE A 63 -10.04 1.10 10.34
N PRO A 64 -9.87 2.24 9.64
CA PRO A 64 -10.77 2.60 8.56
C PRO A 64 -10.54 1.67 7.36
N PRO A 65 -11.59 1.26 6.64
CA PRO A 65 -11.42 0.60 5.35
C PRO A 65 -10.73 1.57 4.38
N ASP A 66 -9.88 1.02 3.51
CA ASP A 66 -9.37 1.76 2.36
C ASP A 66 -10.52 2.18 1.43
N GLY A 67 -10.24 3.12 0.52
CA GLY A 67 -11.27 3.69 -0.35
C GLY A 67 -12.00 2.63 -1.18
N TYR A 68 -11.28 1.62 -1.68
CA TYR A 68 -11.86 0.56 -2.48
C TYR A 68 -12.78 -0.33 -1.63
N SER A 69 -12.31 -0.83 -0.49
CA SER A 69 -13.10 -1.69 0.40
C SER A 69 -14.33 -0.97 0.98
N ARG A 70 -14.20 0.32 1.29
CA ARG A 70 -15.31 1.14 1.78
C ARG A 70 -16.43 1.25 0.74
N VAL A 71 -16.07 1.42 -0.52
CA VAL A 71 -17.01 1.77 -1.59
C VAL A 71 -17.67 0.54 -2.17
N ILE A 72 -16.87 -0.47 -2.49
CA ILE A 72 -17.32 -1.63 -3.26
C ILE A 72 -17.92 -2.68 -2.33
N CYS A 73 -17.24 -2.95 -1.22
CA CYS A 73 -17.64 -3.98 -0.27
C CYS A 73 -18.51 -3.43 0.87
N HIS A 74 -18.70 -2.10 0.94
CA HIS A 74 -19.36 -1.42 2.05
C HIS A 74 -18.78 -1.80 3.42
N CYS A 75 -17.47 -2.10 3.44
CA CYS A 75 -16.78 -2.49 4.67
C CYS A 75 -16.92 -1.40 5.72
N GLN A 76 -17.20 -1.81 6.95
CA GLN A 76 -17.24 -0.91 8.10
C GLN A 76 -15.84 -0.80 8.71
N PRO A 77 -15.51 0.31 9.39
CA PRO A 77 -14.30 0.40 10.20
C PRO A 77 -14.21 -0.76 11.17
N LEU A 78 -13.04 -1.39 11.26
CA LEU A 78 -12.78 -2.49 12.19
C LEU A 78 -12.41 -1.91 13.56
N PRO A 79 -13.20 -2.14 14.63
CA PRO A 79 -12.86 -1.67 15.96
C PRO A 79 -11.55 -2.28 16.46
N THR A 80 -10.66 -1.49 17.06
CA THR A 80 -9.36 -1.99 17.55
C THR A 80 -9.44 -2.57 18.96
N GLN A 81 -10.60 -2.54 19.61
CA GLN A 81 -10.76 -3.02 20.99
C GLN A 81 -10.30 -4.48 21.15
N ALA A 82 -10.59 -5.34 20.18
CA ALA A 82 -10.19 -6.74 20.21
C ALA A 82 -8.66 -6.93 20.32
N PHE A 83 -7.88 -6.03 19.71
CA PHE A 83 -6.41 -6.01 19.78
C PHE A 83 -5.87 -5.67 21.17
N ARG A 84 -6.69 -5.07 22.04
CA ARG A 84 -6.32 -4.69 23.40
C ARG A 84 -6.85 -5.67 24.46
N THR A 85 -7.91 -6.40 24.14
CA THR A 85 -8.62 -7.26 25.10
C THR A 85 -8.27 -8.74 24.98
N SER A 86 -7.75 -9.18 23.83
CA SER A 86 -7.38 -10.58 23.58
C SER A 86 -5.90 -10.68 23.20
N THR A 87 -5.25 -11.77 23.59
CA THR A 87 -3.90 -12.09 23.12
C THR A 87 -3.98 -12.49 21.65
N ILE A 88 -3.17 -11.86 20.80
CA ILE A 88 -3.06 -12.18 19.38
C ILE A 88 -1.76 -12.94 19.13
N PHE A 89 -1.89 -14.12 18.54
CA PHE A 89 -0.79 -14.97 18.10
C PHE A 89 -0.51 -14.73 16.63
N VAL A 90 0.70 -14.29 16.32
CA VAL A 90 1.13 -14.02 14.95
C VAL A 90 1.69 -15.29 14.32
N TRP A 91 1.06 -15.71 13.23
CA TRP A 91 1.59 -16.73 12.32
C TRP A 91 2.35 -16.03 11.18
N TYR A 92 3.61 -16.39 10.99
CA TYR A 92 4.53 -15.86 9.99
C TYR A 92 5.38 -17.01 9.46
N ASP A 93 5.33 -17.27 8.15
CA ASP A 93 5.85 -18.52 7.56
C ASP A 93 7.28 -18.87 7.99
N TYR A 94 8.20 -17.90 8.03
CA TYR A 94 9.62 -18.13 8.28
C TYR A 94 9.93 -18.67 9.69
N PHE A 95 9.18 -18.24 10.70
CA PHE A 95 9.34 -18.76 12.06
C PHE A 95 8.21 -19.67 12.52
N SER A 96 7.15 -19.82 11.70
CA SER A 96 6.04 -20.74 11.96
C SER A 96 6.21 -22.07 11.22
N CYS A 97 7.06 -22.13 10.19
CA CYS A 97 7.43 -23.35 9.47
C CYS A 97 8.90 -23.74 9.74
N PRO A 98 9.22 -25.04 9.88
CA PRO A 98 10.60 -25.52 9.98
C PRO A 98 11.46 -25.06 8.80
N GLN A 99 12.76 -24.77 9.01
CA GLN A 99 13.66 -24.27 7.97
C GLN A 99 14.62 -25.36 7.45
N LEU A 100 14.95 -25.31 6.16
CA LEU A 100 15.89 -26.25 5.52
C LEU A 100 17.27 -26.15 6.17
N GLY A 101 17.73 -27.23 6.79
CA GLY A 101 19.08 -27.32 7.37
C GLY A 101 19.13 -27.65 8.87
N SER A 102 18.02 -27.65 9.58
CA SER A 102 17.97 -28.14 10.96
C SER A 102 17.88 -29.67 11.03
N LYS A 103 18.88 -30.38 10.49
CA LYS A 103 19.04 -31.83 10.71
C LYS A 103 19.59 -32.07 12.11
N ALA A 104 18.72 -32.00 13.12
CA ALA A 104 18.96 -32.59 14.43
C ALA A 104 18.51 -34.07 14.50
N SER A 105 17.73 -34.57 13.54
CA SER A 105 17.27 -35.96 13.49
C SER A 105 17.73 -36.64 12.20
N GLY A 106 18.68 -37.58 12.33
CA GLY A 106 19.19 -38.41 11.24
C GLY A 106 18.20 -39.50 10.84
N HIS A 107 17.03 -39.15 10.30
CA HIS A 107 16.09 -40.12 9.71
C HIS A 107 15.94 -39.86 8.21
N LEU A 108 16.55 -40.76 7.43
CA LEU A 108 16.44 -40.83 5.98
C LEU A 108 15.07 -41.42 5.64
N GLY A 109 14.10 -40.58 5.25
CA GLY A 109 12.85 -41.08 4.69
C GLY A 109 11.62 -40.17 4.77
N GLU A 110 11.65 -39.05 5.50
CA GLU A 110 10.48 -38.18 5.59
C GLU A 110 10.53 -37.11 4.50
N GLU A 111 9.43 -36.98 3.74
CA GLU A 111 9.09 -35.75 3.00
C GLU A 111 9.46 -34.55 3.86
N ASP A 112 10.26 -33.65 3.29
CA ASP A 112 10.77 -32.42 3.90
C ASP A 112 9.70 -31.77 4.79
N ASP A 113 9.95 -31.70 6.10
CA ASP A 113 8.99 -31.16 7.08
C ASP A 113 8.57 -29.73 6.71
N LEU A 114 9.48 -28.97 6.07
CA LEU A 114 9.14 -27.68 5.48
C LEU A 114 8.09 -27.85 4.38
N SER A 115 8.26 -28.77 3.43
CA SER A 115 7.27 -29.03 2.37
C SER A 115 5.89 -29.38 2.92
N LYS A 116 5.80 -30.19 3.98
CA LYS A 116 4.51 -30.49 4.65
C LYS A 116 3.93 -29.24 5.31
N ALA A 117 4.75 -28.47 6.03
CA ALA A 117 4.33 -27.24 6.68
C ALA A 117 3.80 -26.22 5.64
N VAL A 118 4.53 -26.04 4.54
CA VAL A 118 4.13 -25.18 3.41
C VAL A 118 2.82 -25.67 2.78
N GLY A 119 2.69 -26.98 2.54
CA GLY A 119 1.45 -27.57 2.03
C GLY A 119 0.23 -27.36 2.96
N SER A 120 0.46 -27.14 4.25
CA SER A 120 -0.59 -26.92 5.25
C SER A 120 -0.97 -25.45 5.46
N ILE A 121 -0.27 -24.50 4.86
CA ILE A 121 -0.52 -23.05 4.99
C ILE A 121 -2.00 -22.66 4.81
N PRO A 122 -2.73 -23.16 3.80
CA PRO A 122 -4.14 -22.83 3.64
C PRO A 122 -5.00 -23.14 4.88
N SER A 123 -4.65 -24.19 5.64
CA SER A 123 -5.35 -24.54 6.87
C SER A 123 -5.07 -23.55 8.01
N TYR A 124 -3.88 -22.94 8.05
CA TYR A 124 -3.58 -21.86 8.99
C TYR A 124 -4.32 -20.58 8.63
N VAL A 125 -4.37 -20.22 7.34
CA VAL A 125 -5.15 -19.06 6.87
C VAL A 125 -6.62 -19.19 7.28
N LEU A 126 -7.23 -20.36 7.06
CA LEU A 126 -8.64 -20.60 7.42
C LEU A 126 -8.92 -20.56 8.93
N ARG A 127 -7.89 -20.75 9.78
CA ARG A 127 -8.01 -20.72 11.24
C ARG A 127 -7.72 -19.35 11.84
N CYS A 128 -7.09 -18.45 11.10
CA CYS A 128 -6.79 -17.11 11.57
C CYS A 128 -8.02 -16.22 11.46
N GLU A 129 -8.24 -15.38 12.47
CA GLU A 129 -9.31 -14.39 12.48
C GLU A 129 -8.91 -13.14 11.70
N TYR A 130 -7.62 -12.80 11.75
CA TYR A 130 -7.05 -11.67 11.03
C TYR A 130 -6.08 -12.12 9.95
N PHE A 131 -6.05 -11.39 8.85
CA PHE A 131 -5.08 -11.55 7.77
C PHE A 131 -4.40 -10.20 7.52
N PHE A 132 -3.11 -10.13 7.77
CA PHE A 132 -2.27 -8.97 7.52
C PHE A 132 -1.47 -9.19 6.24
N ALA A 133 -1.72 -8.36 5.23
CA ALA A 133 -0.85 -8.23 4.08
C ALA A 133 0.25 -7.21 4.41
N LEU A 134 1.46 -7.69 4.68
CA LEU A 134 2.64 -6.89 4.96
C LEU A 134 3.36 -6.58 3.65
N CYS A 135 2.98 -5.44 3.05
CA CYS A 135 3.48 -5.00 1.74
C CYS A 135 4.16 -3.62 1.83
N PRO A 136 5.27 -3.46 2.58
CA PRO A 136 5.97 -2.19 2.65
C PRO A 136 6.74 -1.92 1.33
N VAL A 137 7.01 -0.65 1.03
CA VAL A 137 7.70 -0.19 -0.20
C VAL A 137 9.19 -0.60 -0.25
N VAL A 138 9.62 -1.54 0.60
CA VAL A 138 11.02 -1.95 0.75
C VAL A 138 11.55 -2.67 -0.51
N ALA A 139 10.69 -3.32 -1.31
CA ALA A 139 11.11 -4.11 -2.48
C ALA A 139 10.26 -3.96 -3.76
N ALA A 140 9.06 -3.37 -3.70
CA ALA A 140 8.15 -3.29 -4.85
C ALA A 140 8.78 -2.61 -6.08
N VAL A 141 9.75 -1.72 -5.86
CA VAL A 141 10.44 -0.97 -6.91
C VAL A 141 11.50 -1.83 -7.60
N GLU A 142 12.37 -2.52 -6.85
CA GLU A 142 13.39 -3.43 -7.44
C GLU A 142 12.74 -4.56 -8.23
N GLU A 143 11.58 -5.05 -7.78
CA GLU A 143 10.81 -6.05 -8.50
C GLU A 143 10.18 -5.49 -9.79
N LEU A 144 9.67 -4.25 -9.78
CA LEU A 144 9.22 -3.56 -11.00
C LEU A 144 10.40 -3.28 -11.97
N TRP A 145 11.58 -2.92 -11.46
CA TRP A 145 12.80 -2.77 -12.27
C TRP A 145 13.26 -4.11 -12.83
N ALA A 146 13.24 -5.19 -12.04
CA ALA A 146 13.57 -6.54 -12.49
C ALA A 146 12.58 -7.03 -13.54
N GLN A 147 11.27 -6.80 -13.35
CA GLN A 147 10.24 -7.09 -14.35
C GLN A 147 10.47 -6.29 -15.64
N LYS A 148 10.79 -4.99 -15.55
CA LYS A 148 11.12 -4.15 -16.71
C LYS A 148 12.42 -4.60 -17.42
N ALA A 149 13.42 -5.03 -16.67
CA ALA A 149 14.69 -5.52 -17.20
C ALA A 149 14.54 -6.89 -17.89
N LEU A 150 13.70 -7.77 -17.32
CA LEU A 150 13.45 -9.12 -17.84
C LEU A 150 12.43 -9.13 -18.98
N ARG A 151 11.44 -8.23 -18.94
CA ARG A 151 10.29 -8.18 -19.87
C ARG A 151 9.89 -6.74 -20.22
N PRO A 152 10.74 -5.99 -20.94
CA PRO A 152 10.51 -4.57 -21.24
C PRO A 152 9.26 -4.27 -22.05
N TRP A 153 8.62 -5.28 -22.67
CA TRP A 153 7.39 -5.15 -23.46
C TRP A 153 6.10 -5.44 -22.67
N GLU A 154 6.19 -5.89 -21.40
CA GLU A 154 5.00 -6.20 -20.59
C GLU A 154 4.48 -5.01 -19.78
N LEU A 155 5.28 -3.96 -19.55
CA LEU A 155 4.84 -2.74 -18.86
C LEU A 155 4.63 -1.61 -19.87
N VAL A 156 3.37 -1.33 -20.20
CA VAL A 156 3.02 -0.27 -21.14
C VAL A 156 3.06 1.08 -20.40
N GLU A 157 3.54 2.15 -21.03
CA GLU A 157 3.59 3.51 -20.46
C GLU A 157 2.24 3.94 -19.84
N TRP A 158 1.13 3.49 -20.44
CA TRP A 158 -0.23 3.63 -19.93
C TRP A 158 -0.40 3.05 -18.51
N GLU A 159 0.07 1.84 -18.23
CA GLU A 159 -0.12 1.17 -16.92
C GLU A 159 0.68 1.86 -15.81
N LEU A 160 1.89 2.31 -16.12
CA LEU A 160 2.71 3.11 -15.20
C LEU A 160 2.04 4.46 -14.90
N SER A 161 1.41 5.07 -15.91
CA SER A 161 0.71 6.34 -15.78
C SER A 161 -0.62 6.20 -15.03
N GLU A 162 -1.35 5.10 -15.23
CA GLU A 162 -2.53 4.77 -14.41
C GLU A 162 -2.13 4.46 -12.97
N SER A 163 -0.98 3.83 -12.74
CA SER A 163 -0.45 3.58 -11.39
C SER A 163 -0.17 4.89 -10.63
N LEU A 164 0.32 5.94 -11.31
CA LEU A 164 0.44 7.28 -10.72
C LEU A 164 -0.91 7.81 -10.25
N ILE A 165 -1.97 7.64 -11.04
CA ILE A 165 -3.33 8.05 -10.68
C ILE A 165 -3.84 7.24 -9.49
N THR A 166 -3.72 5.92 -9.52
CA THR A 166 -4.14 5.03 -8.43
C THR A 166 -3.47 5.42 -7.11
N CYS A 167 -2.15 5.66 -7.12
CA CYS A 167 -1.42 6.09 -5.93
C CYS A 167 -1.79 7.50 -5.46
N ALA A 168 -2.11 8.41 -6.39
CA ALA A 168 -2.60 9.74 -6.06
C ALA A 168 -4.01 9.74 -5.43
N VAL A 169 -4.80 8.68 -5.66
CA VAL A 169 -6.17 8.53 -5.14
C VAL A 169 -6.19 7.82 -3.78
N PHE A 170 -5.43 6.75 -3.63
CA PHE A 170 -5.39 5.94 -2.42
C PHE A 170 -4.23 6.33 -1.50
N ARG A 171 -4.31 6.00 -0.21
CA ARG A 171 -3.29 6.34 0.82
C ARG A 171 -1.89 5.71 0.61
N GLY A 172 -1.58 5.20 -0.58
CA GLY A 172 -0.31 4.60 -0.96
C GLY A 172 0.64 5.53 -1.75
N GLY A 173 0.21 6.73 -2.16
CA GLY A 173 1.05 7.69 -2.89
C GLY A 173 2.01 8.46 -2.00
N SER A 174 3.12 7.83 -1.57
CA SER A 174 4.25 8.59 -1.03
C SER A 174 4.97 9.36 -2.14
N ALA A 175 5.63 10.46 -1.78
CA ALA A 175 6.48 11.19 -2.72
C ALA A 175 7.58 10.29 -3.34
N GLU A 176 8.07 9.33 -2.56
CA GLU A 176 8.99 8.28 -3.04
C GLU A 176 8.36 7.44 -4.15
N PHE A 177 7.15 6.92 -3.95
CA PHE A 177 6.50 6.08 -4.95
C PHE A 177 6.24 6.83 -6.26
N VAL A 178 5.79 8.08 -6.17
CA VAL A 178 5.63 8.98 -7.33
C VAL A 178 6.95 9.12 -8.08
N GLN A 179 8.03 9.45 -7.38
CA GLN A 179 9.34 9.62 -8.01
C GLN A 179 9.80 8.35 -8.73
N ARG A 180 9.64 7.17 -8.10
CA ARG A 180 10.04 5.90 -8.70
C ARG A 180 9.26 5.59 -9.98
N LEU A 181 7.96 5.86 -10.00
CA LEU A 181 7.15 5.73 -11.22
C LEU A 181 7.62 6.70 -12.31
N VAL A 182 7.98 7.94 -11.95
CA VAL A 182 8.55 8.93 -12.88
C VAL A 182 9.90 8.47 -13.44
N GLU A 183 10.78 7.90 -12.61
CA GLU A 183 12.05 7.30 -13.05
C GLU A 183 11.82 6.14 -14.04
N LEU A 184 10.72 5.40 -13.86
CA LEU A 184 10.26 4.37 -14.79
C LEU A 184 9.62 4.93 -16.08
N ARG A 185 9.57 6.26 -16.24
CA ARG A 185 8.96 7.02 -17.35
C ARG A 185 7.44 7.01 -17.36
N ALA A 186 6.80 6.93 -16.19
CA ALA A 186 5.37 7.22 -16.10
C ALA A 186 5.10 8.67 -16.54
N ASN A 187 4.04 8.89 -17.32
CA ASN A 187 3.67 10.22 -17.78
C ASN A 187 2.94 10.97 -16.66
N VAL A 188 3.62 11.95 -16.06
CA VAL A 188 3.08 12.80 -14.97
C VAL A 188 1.84 13.61 -15.37
N ASN A 189 1.63 13.81 -16.67
CA ASN A 189 0.54 14.60 -17.24
C ASN A 189 -0.52 13.74 -17.92
N HIS A 190 -0.47 12.41 -17.71
CA HIS A 190 -1.43 11.48 -18.26
C HIS A 190 -2.86 11.86 -17.88
N GLN A 191 -3.77 11.90 -18.85
CA GLN A 191 -5.18 12.18 -18.60
C GLN A 191 -5.98 10.89 -18.72
N ARG A 192 -6.57 10.46 -17.60
CA ARG A 192 -7.39 9.25 -17.55
C ARG A 192 -8.57 9.37 -18.50
N THR A 193 -8.80 8.34 -19.29
CA THR A 193 -10.00 8.23 -20.14
C THR A 193 -10.90 7.15 -19.57
N ARG A 194 -12.15 7.52 -19.28
CA ARG A 194 -13.16 6.58 -18.81
C ARG A 194 -13.87 5.94 -20.01
N SER A 195 -13.96 4.61 -20.00
CA SER A 195 -14.78 3.88 -20.98
C SER A 195 -16.27 4.16 -20.78
N LEU A 196 -17.02 4.26 -21.87
CA LEU A 196 -18.48 4.35 -21.87
C LEU A 196 -19.14 3.04 -21.43
N LEU A 197 -18.48 1.91 -21.68
CA LEU A 197 -18.94 0.59 -21.29
C LEU A 197 -18.02 0.07 -20.17
N PRO A 198 -18.52 -0.10 -18.94
CA PRO A 198 -17.70 -0.58 -17.84
C PRO A 198 -17.31 -2.04 -18.08
N ALA A 199 -16.00 -2.31 -18.05
CA ALA A 199 -15.38 -3.62 -18.22
C ALA A 199 -14.99 -4.28 -16.89
N SER A 200 -15.15 -3.58 -15.75
CA SER A 200 -14.80 -4.09 -14.43
C SER A 200 -15.74 -3.60 -13.33
N ASN A 201 -15.78 -4.33 -12.20
CA ASN A 201 -16.49 -3.91 -11.00
C ASN A 201 -16.02 -2.54 -10.49
N PHE A 202 -14.74 -2.20 -10.71
CA PHE A 202 -14.20 -0.91 -10.36
C PHE A 202 -14.85 0.22 -11.17
N GLU A 203 -14.96 0.09 -12.49
CA GLU A 203 -15.61 1.11 -13.33
C GLU A 203 -17.12 1.24 -13.08
N ILE A 204 -17.78 0.13 -12.72
CA ILE A 204 -19.17 0.15 -12.22
C ILE A 204 -19.25 0.98 -10.94
N SER A 205 -18.34 0.73 -9.98
CA SER A 205 -18.29 1.48 -8.71
C SER A 205 -18.05 2.97 -8.93
N GLU A 206 -17.21 3.35 -9.91
CA GLU A 206 -17.01 4.75 -10.28
C GLU A 206 -18.27 5.35 -10.89
N GLY A 207 -19.07 4.58 -11.62
CA GLY A 207 -20.35 5.05 -12.17
C GLY A 207 -21.36 5.33 -11.06
N LEU A 208 -21.43 4.41 -10.10
CA LEU A 208 -22.29 4.56 -8.92
C LEU A 208 -21.85 5.71 -8.03
N GLY A 209 -20.55 5.87 -7.78
CA GLY A 209 -19.99 7.00 -7.03
C GLY A 209 -20.30 8.35 -7.69
N ALA A 210 -20.18 8.43 -9.01
CA ALA A 210 -20.55 9.63 -9.76
C ALA A 210 -22.05 9.96 -9.66
N LEU A 211 -22.92 8.95 -9.66
CA LEU A 211 -24.36 9.14 -9.45
C LEU A 211 -24.66 9.60 -8.02
N GLN A 212 -24.02 8.99 -7.03
CA GLN A 212 -24.16 9.37 -5.62
C GLN A 212 -23.76 10.83 -5.38
N TYR A 213 -22.69 11.30 -6.02
CA TYR A 213 -22.30 12.71 -5.97
C TYR A 213 -23.39 13.63 -6.54
N ARG A 214 -23.97 13.28 -7.69
CA ARG A 214 -25.10 14.04 -8.28
C ARG A 214 -26.32 14.10 -7.36
N LEU A 215 -26.50 13.11 -6.50
CA LEU A 215 -27.58 13.03 -5.52
C LEU A 215 -27.23 13.72 -4.19
N GLY A 216 -26.10 14.42 -4.09
CA GLY A 216 -25.71 15.23 -2.94
C GLY A 216 -24.79 14.53 -1.93
N ARG A 217 -24.21 13.36 -2.25
CA ARG A 217 -23.16 12.77 -1.42
C ARG A 217 -21.80 13.38 -1.75
N GLU A 218 -21.30 14.26 -0.89
CA GLU A 218 -20.06 15.02 -1.13
C GLU A 218 -18.79 14.38 -0.55
N GLY A 219 -18.73 13.05 -0.47
CA GLY A 219 -17.53 12.35 -0.02
C GLY A 219 -16.36 12.50 -1.03
N VAL A 220 -15.12 12.36 -0.54
CA VAL A 220 -13.89 12.46 -1.37
C VAL A 220 -13.94 11.49 -2.55
N TRP A 221 -14.38 10.27 -2.31
CA TRP A 221 -14.47 9.24 -3.33
C TRP A 221 -15.56 9.54 -4.35
N GLU A 222 -16.76 9.93 -3.90
CA GLU A 222 -17.87 10.28 -4.79
C GLU A 222 -17.51 11.48 -5.68
N ALA A 223 -16.84 12.48 -5.12
CA ALA A 223 -16.29 13.61 -5.87
C ALA A 223 -15.26 13.14 -6.91
N TYR A 224 -14.32 12.27 -6.50
CA TYR A 224 -13.35 11.68 -7.43
C TYR A 224 -14.05 10.97 -8.59
N CYS A 225 -14.97 10.05 -8.32
CA CYS A 225 -15.71 9.33 -9.34
C CYS A 225 -16.48 10.24 -10.31
N TYR A 226 -17.01 11.35 -9.80
CA TYR A 226 -17.75 12.33 -10.60
C TYR A 226 -16.84 13.17 -11.51
N HIS A 227 -15.60 13.41 -11.09
CA HIS A 227 -14.62 14.26 -11.78
C HIS A 227 -13.51 13.49 -12.53
N CYS A 228 -13.33 12.17 -12.33
CA CYS A 228 -12.16 11.39 -12.75
C CYS A 228 -11.88 11.39 -14.26
N ASN A 229 -12.89 11.63 -15.10
CA ASN A 229 -12.69 11.66 -16.54
C ASN A 229 -11.85 12.87 -16.97
N GLY A 230 -10.72 12.60 -17.62
CA GLY A 230 -9.73 13.61 -18.03
C GLY A 230 -8.84 14.13 -16.89
N MET A 231 -8.93 13.58 -15.68
CA MET A 231 -8.06 14.01 -14.58
C MET A 231 -6.60 13.58 -14.80
N THR A 232 -5.68 14.45 -14.39
CA THR A 232 -4.26 14.13 -14.26
C THR A 232 -3.95 13.56 -12.88
N PRO A 233 -2.80 12.87 -12.69
CA PRO A 233 -2.34 12.47 -11.37
C PRO A 233 -2.35 13.61 -10.34
N LEU A 234 -1.98 14.83 -10.77
CA LEU A 234 -1.96 16.00 -9.89
C LEU A 234 -3.37 16.40 -9.41
N MET A 235 -4.35 16.43 -10.32
CA MET A 235 -5.74 16.71 -9.95
C MET A 235 -6.26 15.69 -8.94
N SER A 236 -5.94 14.41 -9.13
CA SER A 236 -6.33 13.33 -8.22
C SER A 236 -5.71 13.51 -6.85
N ALA A 237 -4.40 13.80 -6.79
CA ALA A 237 -3.69 14.01 -5.53
C ALA A 237 -4.28 15.18 -4.73
N VAL A 238 -4.59 16.30 -5.40
CA VAL A 238 -5.16 17.49 -4.75
C VAL A 238 -6.57 17.21 -4.23
N LEU A 239 -7.43 16.61 -5.05
CA LEU A 239 -8.80 16.27 -4.65
C LEU A 239 -8.83 15.30 -3.46
N CYS A 240 -7.91 14.33 -3.44
CA CYS A 240 -7.82 13.31 -2.39
C CYS A 240 -6.99 13.75 -1.17
N GLY A 241 -6.44 14.96 -1.15
CA GLY A 241 -5.67 15.50 -0.02
C GLY A 241 -4.26 14.89 0.13
N GLN A 242 -3.73 14.30 -0.95
CA GLN A 242 -2.41 13.66 -0.97
C GLN A 242 -1.31 14.68 -1.27
N HIS A 243 -1.04 15.55 -0.29
CA HIS A 243 -0.18 16.72 -0.49
C HIS A 243 1.28 16.37 -0.82
N GLU A 244 1.83 15.29 -0.26
CA GLU A 244 3.19 14.82 -0.60
C GLU A 244 3.28 14.32 -2.04
N SER A 245 2.29 13.54 -2.49
CA SER A 245 2.16 13.13 -3.90
C SER A 245 2.03 14.33 -4.82
N ALA A 246 1.18 15.30 -4.46
CA ALA A 246 1.01 16.52 -5.25
C ALA A 246 2.32 17.31 -5.37
N ALA A 247 3.06 17.46 -4.26
CA ALA A 247 4.38 18.10 -4.25
C ALA A 247 5.38 17.37 -5.16
N ALA A 248 5.43 16.04 -5.09
CA ALA A 248 6.31 15.22 -5.91
C ALA A 248 5.97 15.30 -7.40
N LEU A 249 4.68 15.29 -7.75
CA LEU A 249 4.21 15.46 -9.13
C LEU A 249 4.57 16.85 -9.69
N ILE A 250 4.38 17.91 -8.91
CA ILE A 250 4.77 19.28 -9.31
C ILE A 250 6.28 19.36 -9.50
N ALA A 251 7.06 18.85 -8.55
CA ALA A 251 8.52 18.80 -8.66
C ALA A 251 9.01 17.96 -9.86
N ALA A 252 8.22 16.97 -10.29
CA ALA A 252 8.45 16.16 -11.48
C ALA A 252 7.96 16.81 -12.80
N GLY A 253 7.46 18.05 -12.76
CA GLY A 253 7.02 18.78 -13.96
C GLY A 253 5.57 18.54 -14.36
N ALA A 254 4.70 18.23 -13.40
CA ALA A 254 3.26 18.20 -13.66
C ALA A 254 2.75 19.58 -14.10
N ARG A 255 1.96 19.59 -15.16
CA ARG A 255 1.34 20.78 -15.74
C ARG A 255 0.16 21.24 -14.88
N LEU A 256 0.19 22.49 -14.47
CA LEU A 256 -0.85 23.12 -13.64
C LEU A 256 -2.03 23.65 -14.46
N ASP A 257 -1.85 23.80 -15.78
CA ASP A 257 -2.80 24.42 -16.71
C ASP A 257 -3.75 23.42 -17.38
N LEU A 258 -3.52 22.11 -17.20
CA LEU A 258 -4.40 21.07 -17.74
C LEU A 258 -5.76 21.11 -17.07
N VAL A 259 -6.79 20.73 -17.83
CA VAL A 259 -8.18 20.63 -17.34
C VAL A 259 -8.76 19.24 -17.61
N ASN A 260 -9.60 18.77 -16.69
CA ASN A 260 -10.37 17.54 -16.89
C ASN A 260 -11.56 17.75 -17.84
N SER A 261 -12.37 16.72 -18.07
CA SER A 261 -13.56 16.83 -18.95
C SER A 261 -14.66 17.78 -18.44
N ARG A 262 -14.50 18.34 -17.24
CA ARG A 262 -15.38 19.35 -16.64
C ARG A 262 -14.76 20.75 -16.64
N ASN A 263 -13.64 20.92 -17.34
CA ASN A 263 -12.86 22.15 -17.38
C ASN A 263 -12.28 22.58 -16.02
N TRP A 264 -11.95 21.61 -15.15
CA TRP A 264 -11.32 21.89 -13.85
C TRP A 264 -9.82 21.58 -13.88
N THR A 265 -9.05 22.54 -13.41
CA THR A 265 -7.61 22.47 -13.12
C THR A 265 -7.34 21.86 -11.74
N ALA A 266 -6.07 21.55 -11.45
CA ALA A 266 -5.66 21.16 -10.10
C ALA A 266 -5.96 22.26 -9.06
N ALA A 267 -5.83 23.54 -9.46
CA ALA A 267 -6.12 24.67 -8.57
C ALA A 267 -7.61 24.77 -8.22
N ASP A 268 -8.51 24.39 -9.14
CA ASP A 268 -9.96 24.38 -8.88
C ASP A 268 -10.33 23.39 -7.78
N PHE A 269 -9.76 22.18 -7.81
CA PHE A 269 -9.92 21.21 -6.72
C PHE A 269 -9.28 21.69 -5.40
N GLY A 270 -8.18 22.44 -5.48
CA GLY A 270 -7.55 23.04 -4.31
C GLY A 270 -8.49 24.03 -3.58
N ARG A 271 -9.29 24.82 -4.30
CA ARG A 271 -10.20 25.78 -3.64
C ARG A 271 -11.25 25.11 -2.76
N GLU A 272 -11.66 23.89 -3.08
CA GLU A 272 -12.66 23.14 -2.30
C GLU A 272 -12.05 22.38 -1.11
N ARG A 273 -10.73 22.14 -1.11
CA ARG A 273 -10.06 21.24 -0.16
C ARG A 273 -9.14 21.93 0.83
N SER A 274 -8.94 23.25 0.71
CA SER A 274 -8.04 24.04 1.58
C SER A 274 -6.64 23.42 1.69
N PRO A 275 -5.89 23.31 0.59
CA PRO A 275 -4.57 22.69 0.58
C PRO A 275 -3.57 23.52 1.41
N PRO A 276 -2.43 22.92 1.80
CA PRO A 276 -1.36 23.65 2.49
C PRO A 276 -0.81 24.81 1.65
N ASP A 277 -0.23 25.80 2.33
CA ASP A 277 0.31 27.02 1.72
C ASP A 277 1.25 26.75 0.55
N PHE A 278 2.12 25.73 0.65
CA PHE A 278 3.06 25.40 -0.43
C PHE A 278 2.39 24.95 -1.73
N LEU A 279 1.18 24.37 -1.69
CA LEU A 279 0.40 24.05 -2.89
C LEU A 279 -0.32 25.29 -3.40
N HIS A 280 -0.83 26.15 -2.51
CA HIS A 280 -1.40 27.44 -2.90
C HIS A 280 -0.38 28.32 -3.64
N GLU A 281 0.84 28.41 -3.11
CA GLU A 281 1.98 29.08 -3.73
C GLU A 281 2.32 28.46 -5.09
N ALA A 282 2.34 27.13 -5.19
CA ALA A 282 2.60 26.44 -6.46
C ALA A 282 1.56 26.76 -7.53
N PHE A 283 0.27 26.80 -7.17
CA PHE A 283 -0.79 27.21 -8.09
C PHE A 283 -0.72 28.69 -8.48
N ALA A 284 -0.06 29.52 -7.66
CA ALA A 284 0.27 30.91 -8.00
C ALA A 284 1.58 31.05 -8.80
N GLY A 285 2.29 29.95 -9.08
CA GLY A 285 3.50 29.90 -9.90
C GLY A 285 4.81 29.71 -9.11
N CYS A 286 4.78 29.60 -7.79
CA CYS A 286 5.96 29.38 -6.96
C CYS A 286 6.08 27.90 -6.54
N THR A 287 6.88 27.11 -7.27
CA THR A 287 7.02 25.67 -7.05
C THR A 287 8.04 25.28 -5.98
N GLU A 288 8.83 26.24 -5.46
CA GLU A 288 9.93 25.97 -4.54
C GLU A 288 9.49 25.20 -3.27
N GLY A 289 8.29 25.50 -2.75
CA GLY A 289 7.73 24.80 -1.61
C GLY A 289 7.50 23.31 -1.89
N CYS A 290 6.98 22.98 -3.07
CA CYS A 290 6.77 21.60 -3.52
C CYS A 290 8.11 20.87 -3.71
N GLU A 291 9.09 21.54 -4.30
CA GLU A 291 10.44 20.99 -4.52
C GLU A 291 11.14 20.66 -3.20
N ARG A 292 11.00 21.51 -2.18
CA ARG A 292 11.51 21.24 -0.83
C ARG A 292 10.84 20.03 -0.19
N VAL A 293 9.51 19.93 -0.23
CA VAL A 293 8.77 18.79 0.32
C VAL A 293 9.19 17.49 -0.38
N ALA A 294 9.29 17.50 -1.71
CA ALA A 294 9.78 16.37 -2.49
C ALA A 294 11.26 16.03 -2.20
N ALA A 295 12.11 17.02 -1.95
CA ALA A 295 13.51 16.81 -1.57
C ALA A 295 13.67 16.21 -0.17
N VAL A 296 12.84 16.62 0.80
CA VAL A 296 12.85 16.02 2.14
C VAL A 296 12.44 14.55 2.06
N ALA A 297 11.39 14.23 1.30
CA ALA A 297 11.00 12.84 1.07
C ALA A 297 12.14 12.01 0.44
N ARG A 298 12.92 12.61 -0.49
CA ARG A 298 14.14 11.99 -1.05
C ARG A 298 15.23 11.75 -0.01
N GLY A 299 15.49 12.74 0.86
CA GLY A 299 16.52 12.66 1.90
C GLY A 299 16.26 11.56 2.94
N TYR A 300 14.99 11.33 3.29
CA TYR A 300 14.58 10.22 4.15
C TYR A 300 14.81 8.84 3.52
N SER A 301 14.68 8.71 2.20
CA SER A 301 14.98 7.45 1.48
C SER A 301 16.47 7.15 1.40
N VAL A 302 17.34 8.17 1.24
CA VAL A 302 18.81 7.97 1.14
C VAL A 302 19.44 7.68 2.51
N MET A 303 18.89 8.22 3.61
CA MET A 303 19.38 7.95 4.97
C MET A 303 18.91 6.60 5.55
N LYS A 304 17.98 5.89 4.89
CA LYS A 304 17.45 4.58 5.33
C LYS A 304 18.07 3.38 4.59
N ILE A 305 19.08 3.61 3.75
CA ILE A 305 19.89 2.55 3.12
C ILE A 305 21.06 2.19 4.03
#